data_AF-A0A2S5P7A5-F1
#
_entry.id   AF-A0A2S5P7A5-F1
#
_cell.length_a   1.000
_cell.length_b   1.000
_cell.length_c   1.000
_cell.angle_alpha   90.00
_cell.angle_beta   90.00
_cell.angle_gamma   90.00
#
_symmetry.space_group_name_H-M   'P 1'
#
loop_
_entity.id
_entity.type
_entity.pdbx_description
1 polymer ?
#
loop_
_entity_poly.entity_id
_entity_poly.type
_entity_poly.pdbx_seq_one_letter_code
_entity_poly.pdbx_strand_id
1 'polypeptide(L)'
;MAQVPITLNNRTYRLACNDGEEKRLAALAQDVKGRVEKLAREFGQPADERLLLMAAVLLADELWDLREAYDAMLAAAADVLREAAQDHVSAPAQPGAPASKAQRATGHASNLPQSQIHQMAVSPAPLPPANSGSDGKIDKNGDGRGKQGPDGSQQMGAGTSSAGTAGPATPVADPPARGKSSAA
;
A
#
# COMPACT_ATOMS: atom_id res chain seq x y z
N MET A 1 -23.07 -1.20 2.96
CA MET A 1 -22.39 -0.48 1.86
C MET A 1 -21.90 0.86 2.39
N ALA A 2 -20.70 0.84 2.97
CA ALA A 2 -20.03 2.04 3.42
C ALA A 2 -19.49 2.84 2.21
N GLN A 3 -19.34 4.16 2.41
CA GLN A 3 -18.67 5.04 1.45
C GLN A 3 -17.55 5.77 2.18
N VAL A 4 -16.38 5.81 1.56
CA VAL A 4 -15.22 6.52 2.10
C VAL A 4 -15.00 7.80 1.30
N PRO A 5 -15.07 8.98 1.92
CA PRO A 5 -14.70 10.23 1.27
C PRO A 5 -13.18 10.33 1.16
N ILE A 6 -12.68 10.62 -0.02
CA ILE A 6 -11.27 10.76 -0.35
C ILE A 6 -11.06 12.11 -1.02
N THR A 7 -10.13 12.92 -0.50
CA THR A 7 -9.83 14.23 -1.09
C THR A 7 -8.47 14.18 -1.81
N LEU A 8 -8.48 14.46 -3.12
CA LEU A 8 -7.29 14.56 -3.98
C LEU A 8 -7.29 15.92 -4.68
N ASN A 9 -6.19 16.67 -4.58
CA ASN A 9 -6.02 17.98 -5.21
C ASN A 9 -7.25 18.91 -5.07
N ASN A 10 -7.73 19.14 -3.84
CA ASN A 10 -8.93 19.94 -3.53
C ASN A 10 -10.28 19.40 -4.05
N ARG A 11 -10.34 18.20 -4.64
CA ARG A 11 -11.59 17.53 -5.00
C ARG A 11 -11.89 16.36 -4.08
N THR A 12 -13.15 16.23 -3.67
CA THR A 12 -13.60 15.09 -2.85
C THR A 12 -14.34 14.07 -3.70
N TYR A 13 -13.85 12.84 -3.69
CA TYR A 13 -14.41 11.66 -4.34
C TYR A 13 -15.02 10.76 -3.27
N ARG A 14 -16.14 10.10 -3.57
CA ARG A 14 -16.73 9.09 -2.68
C ARG A 14 -16.58 7.73 -3.33
N LEU A 15 -15.82 6.85 -2.68
CA LEU A 15 -15.63 5.48 -3.14
C LEU A 15 -16.48 4.53 -2.29
N ALA A 16 -17.20 3.65 -2.97
CA ALA A 16 -17.92 2.56 -2.32
C ALA A 16 -16.92 1.47 -1.91
N CYS A 17 -17.12 0.89 -0.74
CA CYS A 17 -16.32 -0.22 -0.24
C CYS A 17 -17.20 -1.26 0.44
N ASN A 18 -16.68 -2.48 0.53
CA ASN A 18 -17.29 -3.52 1.34
C ASN A 18 -16.98 -3.28 2.82
N ASP A 19 -17.81 -3.87 3.68
CA ASP A 19 -17.65 -3.73 5.12
C ASP A 19 -16.30 -4.37 5.55
N GLY A 20 -15.46 -3.60 6.23
CA GLY A 20 -14.11 -4.01 6.66
C GLY A 20 -12.96 -3.58 5.73
N GLU A 21 -13.24 -3.05 4.54
CA GLU A 21 -12.21 -2.55 3.61
C GLU A 21 -11.88 -1.06 3.79
N GLU A 22 -12.64 -0.34 4.63
CA GLU A 22 -12.58 1.12 4.74
C GLU A 22 -11.19 1.62 5.11
N LYS A 23 -10.52 0.96 6.06
CA LYS A 23 -9.18 1.33 6.54
C LYS A 23 -8.13 1.14 5.45
N ARG A 24 -8.21 0.03 4.70
CA ARG A 24 -7.27 -0.25 3.60
C ARG A 24 -7.47 0.75 2.47
N LEU A 25 -8.72 1.03 2.11
CA LEU A 25 -9.04 2.00 1.08
C LEU A 25 -8.57 3.41 1.45
N ALA A 26 -8.76 3.82 2.71
CA ALA A 26 -8.26 5.11 3.20
C ALA A 26 -6.72 5.19 3.16
N ALA A 27 -6.01 4.12 3.50
CA ALA A 27 -4.54 4.09 3.42
C ALA A 27 -4.05 4.22 1.97
N LEU A 28 -4.61 3.43 1.05
CA LEU A 28 -4.28 3.51 -0.38
C LEU A 28 -4.57 4.92 -0.94
N ALA A 29 -5.67 5.53 -0.51
CA ALA A 29 -6.02 6.89 -0.91
C ALA A 29 -5.00 7.94 -0.41
N GLN A 30 -4.45 7.79 0.79
CA GLN A 30 -3.38 8.66 1.29
C GLN A 30 -2.10 8.51 0.48
N ASP A 31 -1.75 7.27 0.11
CA ASP A 31 -0.58 6.98 -0.71
C ASP A 31 -0.70 7.60 -2.12
N VAL A 32 -1.90 7.54 -2.72
CA VAL A 32 -2.19 8.21 -3.99
C VAL A 32 -2.14 9.74 -3.81
N LYS A 33 -2.73 10.27 -2.74
CA LYS A 33 -2.72 11.70 -2.43
C LYS A 33 -1.31 12.26 -2.34
N GLY A 34 -0.40 11.57 -1.66
CA GLY A 34 1.00 11.99 -1.53
C GLY A 34 1.71 12.11 -2.89
N ARG A 35 1.45 11.17 -3.81
CA ARG A 35 2.01 11.21 -5.18
C ARG A 35 1.43 12.36 -5.99
N VAL A 36 0.11 12.56 -5.92
CA VAL A 36 -0.58 13.68 -6.59
C VAL A 36 -0.05 15.03 -6.08
N GLU A 37 0.12 15.20 -4.77
CA GLU A 37 0.67 16.43 -4.18
C GLU A 37 2.13 16.66 -4.56
N LYS A 38 2.95 15.61 -4.62
CA LYS A 38 4.33 15.69 -5.08
C LYS A 38 4.40 16.18 -6.54
N LEU A 39 3.61 15.57 -7.41
CA LEU A 39 3.54 15.96 -8.83
C LEU A 39 3.01 17.40 -8.99
N ALA A 40 2.05 17.83 -8.17
CA ALA A 40 1.58 19.22 -8.19
C ALA A 40 2.69 20.21 -7.75
N ARG A 41 3.59 19.82 -6.85
CA ARG A 41 4.71 20.68 -6.46
C ARG A 41 5.76 20.77 -7.56
N GLU A 42 6.00 19.66 -8.27
CA GLU A 42 7.04 19.57 -9.31
C GLU A 42 6.62 20.22 -10.64
N PHE A 43 5.37 20.05 -11.05
CA PHE A 43 4.87 20.48 -12.37
C PHE A 43 3.97 21.74 -12.31
N GLY A 44 3.75 22.31 -11.12
CA GLY A 44 2.87 23.47 -10.89
C GLY A 44 1.40 23.06 -10.67
N GLN A 45 0.43 23.91 -11.03
CA GLN A 45 -0.99 23.54 -11.00
C GLN A 45 -1.48 23.12 -12.39
N PRO A 46 -1.17 21.90 -12.89
CA PRO A 46 -1.85 21.35 -14.04
C PRO A 46 -3.32 21.10 -13.71
N ALA A 47 -4.16 20.94 -14.72
CA ALA A 47 -5.53 20.50 -14.54
C ALA A 47 -5.57 19.14 -13.82
N ASP A 48 -6.56 18.97 -12.93
CA ASP A 48 -6.72 17.79 -12.05
C ASP A 48 -6.62 16.46 -12.82
N GLU A 49 -7.22 16.38 -14.01
CA GLU A 49 -7.24 15.18 -14.85
C GLU A 49 -5.84 14.76 -15.31
N ARG A 50 -5.00 15.73 -15.71
CA ARG A 50 -3.63 15.47 -16.16
C ARG A 50 -2.77 15.02 -15.00
N LEU A 51 -2.95 15.62 -13.83
CA LEU A 51 -2.22 15.26 -12.62
C LEU A 51 -2.54 13.82 -12.19
N LEU A 52 -3.82 13.45 -12.22
CA LEU A 52 -4.26 12.08 -11.94
C LEU A 52 -3.73 11.07 -12.96
N LEU A 53 -3.70 11.43 -14.25
CA LEU A 53 -3.10 10.58 -15.28
C LEU A 53 -1.62 10.34 -15.02
N MET A 54 -0.85 11.39 -14.71
CA MET A 54 0.57 11.26 -14.38
C MET A 54 0.78 10.38 -13.14
N ALA A 55 0.00 10.60 -12.08
CA ALA A 55 0.07 9.78 -10.87
C ALA A 55 -0.27 8.31 -11.13
N ALA A 56 -1.27 8.04 -11.98
CA ALA A 56 -1.68 6.68 -12.33
C ALA A 56 -0.60 5.94 -13.14
N VAL A 57 0.03 6.62 -14.11
CA VAL A 57 1.12 6.02 -14.90
C VAL A 57 2.34 5.75 -14.01
N LEU A 58 2.71 6.68 -13.13
CA LEU A 58 3.82 6.49 -12.19
C LEU A 58 3.58 5.29 -11.26
N LEU A 59 2.36 5.16 -10.71
CA LEU A 59 1.98 4.01 -9.87
C LEU A 59 2.00 2.70 -10.64
N ALA A 60 1.61 2.70 -11.91
CA ALA A 60 1.64 1.52 -12.76
C ALA A 60 3.08 1.08 -13.05
N ASP A 61 3.99 2.04 -13.28
CA ASP A 61 5.42 1.80 -13.47
C ASP A 61 6.05 1.17 -12.21
N GLU A 62 5.83 1.77 -11.04
CA GLU A 62 6.27 1.22 -9.74
C GLU A 62 5.77 -0.21 -9.52
N LEU A 63 4.52 -0.49 -9.87
CA LEU A 63 3.94 -1.83 -9.73
C LEU A 63 4.57 -2.82 -10.73
N TRP A 64 4.90 -2.38 -11.94
CA TRP A 64 5.54 -3.21 -12.95
C TRP A 64 6.94 -3.63 -12.51
N ASP A 65 7.75 -2.67 -12.07
CA ASP A 65 9.09 -2.94 -11.54
C ASP A 65 9.06 -3.94 -10.38
N LEU A 66 8.11 -3.75 -9.44
CA LEU A 66 7.93 -4.67 -8.31
C LEU A 66 7.49 -6.07 -8.76
N ARG A 67 6.65 -6.17 -9.80
CA ARG A 67 6.21 -7.46 -10.37
C ARG A 67 7.40 -8.19 -10.99
N GLU A 68 8.20 -7.50 -11.81
CA GLU A 68 9.37 -8.09 -12.45
C GLU A 68 10.41 -8.54 -11.43
N ALA A 69 10.69 -7.71 -10.41
CA ALA A 69 11.59 -8.07 -9.33
C ALA A 69 11.09 -9.29 -8.54
N TYR A 70 9.78 -9.36 -8.28
CA TYR A 70 9.17 -10.50 -7.60
C TYR A 70 9.27 -11.79 -8.41
N ASP A 71 8.98 -11.74 -9.71
CA ASP A 71 9.07 -12.89 -10.61
C ASP A 71 10.52 -13.37 -10.76
N ALA A 72 11.48 -12.44 -10.85
CA ALA A 72 12.91 -12.77 -10.87
C ALA A 72 13.37 -13.43 -9.55
N MET A 73 12.90 -12.94 -8.40
CA MET A 73 13.20 -13.52 -7.09
C MET A 73 12.62 -14.94 -6.96
N LEU A 74 11.41 -15.17 -7.45
CA LEU A 74 10.77 -16.49 -7.50
C LEU A 74 11.57 -17.47 -8.37
N ALA A 75 12.01 -17.04 -9.56
CA ALA A 75 12.82 -17.86 -10.44
C ALA A 75 14.16 -18.23 -9.78
N ALA A 76 14.85 -17.25 -9.18
CA ALA A 76 16.10 -17.49 -8.46
C ALA A 76 15.92 -18.45 -7.28
N ALA A 77 14.84 -18.29 -6.51
CA ALA A 77 14.52 -19.20 -5.39
C ALA A 77 14.24 -20.64 -5.87
N ALA A 78 13.55 -20.79 -7.01
CA ALA A 78 13.29 -22.09 -7.61
C ALA A 78 14.59 -22.76 -8.11
N ASP A 79 15.50 -22.00 -8.70
CA ASP A 79 16.81 -22.52 -9.12
C ASP A 79 17.65 -22.98 -7.94
N VAL A 80 17.69 -22.23 -6.84
CA VAL A 80 18.37 -22.65 -5.60
C VAL A 80 17.79 -23.95 -5.05
N LEU A 81 16.46 -24.08 -5.04
CA LEU A 81 15.80 -25.31 -4.59
C LEU A 81 16.10 -26.50 -5.53
N ARG A 82 16.17 -26.26 -6.84
CA ARG A 82 16.52 -27.28 -7.83
C ARG A 82 17.96 -27.76 -7.69
N GLU A 83 18.90 -26.84 -7.51
CA GLU A 83 20.32 -27.16 -7.27
C GLU A 83 20.48 -28.00 -6.01
N ALA A 84 19.86 -27.57 -4.89
CA ALA A 84 19.88 -28.33 -3.64
C ALA A 84 19.29 -29.74 -3.84
N ALA A 85 18.19 -29.88 -4.59
CA ALA A 85 17.63 -31.19 -4.90
C ALA A 85 18.56 -32.06 -5.77
N GLN A 86 19.34 -31.48 -6.68
CA GLN A 86 20.28 -32.18 -7.56
C GLN A 86 21.52 -32.68 -6.80
N ASP A 87 22.01 -31.93 -5.81
CA ASP A 87 23.10 -32.35 -4.92
C ASP A 87 22.76 -33.62 -4.13
N HIS A 88 21.50 -33.80 -3.73
CA HIS A 88 21.06 -34.99 -2.99
C HIS A 88 20.83 -36.22 -3.87
N VAL A 89 20.58 -36.04 -5.17
CA VAL A 89 20.37 -37.15 -6.14
C VAL A 89 21.69 -37.68 -6.71
N SER A 90 22.79 -36.93 -6.55
CA SER A 90 24.11 -37.32 -7.04
C SER A 90 24.94 -38.15 -6.06
N ALA A 91 24.41 -38.49 -4.88
CA ALA A 91 25.00 -39.55 -4.05
C ALA A 91 24.83 -40.89 -4.77
N PRO A 92 25.92 -41.57 -5.17
CA PRO A 92 25.83 -42.73 -6.05
C PRO A 92 25.06 -43.87 -5.35
N ALA A 93 23.94 -44.26 -5.96
CA ALA A 93 23.40 -45.59 -5.78
C ALA A 93 24.46 -46.58 -6.26
N GLN A 94 25.23 -47.17 -5.33
CA GLN A 94 26.18 -48.23 -5.67
C GLN A 94 25.41 -49.44 -6.23
N PRO A 95 25.65 -49.86 -7.50
CA PRO A 95 25.11 -51.09 -8.03
C PRO A 95 26.13 -52.24 -7.82
N GLY A 96 25.77 -53.26 -7.05
CA GLY A 96 26.47 -54.56 -6.93
C GLY A 96 27.56 -54.59 -5.86
N ALA A 97 27.62 -55.58 -4.96
CA ALA A 97 27.77 -57.00 -5.29
C ALA A 97 27.17 -57.97 -4.22
N PRO A 98 26.88 -59.23 -4.60
CA PRO A 98 26.12 -60.20 -3.79
C PRO A 98 27.01 -60.99 -2.81
N ALA A 99 26.67 -60.95 -1.51
CA ALA A 99 27.23 -61.88 -0.54
C ALA A 99 26.39 -63.17 -0.53
N SER A 100 26.94 -64.22 -1.15
CA SER A 100 26.40 -65.57 -1.08
C SER A 100 27.06 -66.37 0.07
N LYS A 101 26.19 -67.03 0.85
CA LYS A 101 26.42 -68.19 1.74
C LYS A 101 27.36 -68.06 2.96
N ALA A 102 26.74 -67.93 4.15
CA ALA A 102 27.05 -68.71 5.37
C ALA A 102 25.88 -68.49 6.39
N GLN A 103 24.89 -69.38 6.43
CA GLN A 103 24.73 -70.47 7.40
C GLN A 103 23.99 -70.08 8.69
N ARG A 104 22.81 -70.72 8.82
CA ARG A 104 21.87 -70.81 9.94
C ARG A 104 22.49 -70.68 11.34
N ALA A 105 21.87 -69.83 12.16
CA ALA A 105 21.52 -70.17 13.54
C ALA A 105 20.25 -69.41 13.95
N THR A 106 19.21 -70.17 14.27
CA THR A 106 17.97 -69.79 14.96
C THR A 106 18.26 -69.25 16.37
N GLY A 107 17.57 -68.19 16.80
CA GLY A 107 17.65 -67.76 18.19
C GLY A 107 16.88 -66.48 18.55
N HIS A 108 15.59 -66.64 18.81
CA HIS A 108 14.83 -65.95 19.87
C HIS A 108 14.59 -64.42 19.78
N ALA A 109 13.29 -64.11 19.70
CA ALA A 109 12.70 -62.82 19.99
C ALA A 109 13.07 -62.32 21.39
N SER A 110 13.31 -61.01 21.53
CA SER A 110 12.54 -60.15 22.44
C SER A 110 13.05 -58.71 22.45
N ASN A 111 12.05 -57.82 22.43
CA ASN A 111 12.01 -56.48 23.01
C ASN A 111 12.55 -55.25 22.26
N LEU A 112 11.57 -54.43 21.87
CA LEU A 112 11.62 -52.97 21.72
C LEU A 112 11.98 -52.31 23.08
N PRO A 113 12.56 -51.09 23.07
CA PRO A 113 11.66 -49.95 23.24
C PRO A 113 11.93 -48.76 22.30
N GLN A 114 10.81 -48.14 21.93
CA GLN A 114 10.69 -46.81 21.33
C GLN A 114 11.36 -45.74 22.20
N SER A 115 12.28 -44.94 21.63
CA SER A 115 12.49 -43.54 22.04
C SER A 115 13.59 -42.87 21.22
N GLN A 116 13.31 -42.47 19.96
CA GLN A 116 13.99 -41.29 19.37
C GLN A 116 13.31 -40.80 18.09
N ILE A 117 12.08 -40.29 18.23
CA ILE A 117 11.58 -39.28 17.29
C ILE A 117 11.65 -37.95 18.04
N HIS A 118 12.81 -37.31 17.93
CA HIS A 118 12.97 -35.87 18.11
C HIS A 118 14.06 -35.50 17.12
N GLN A 119 13.69 -34.74 16.08
CA GLN A 119 14.44 -33.59 15.56
C GLN A 119 13.67 -33.00 14.37
N MET A 120 13.50 -31.68 14.44
CA MET A 120 13.12 -30.76 13.35
C MET A 120 11.63 -30.59 13.03
N ALA A 121 10.89 -30.03 13.99
CA ALA A 121 9.88 -29.02 13.67
C ALA A 121 10.57 -27.65 13.65
N VAL A 122 10.80 -27.09 12.46
CA VAL A 122 11.16 -25.67 12.30
C VAL A 122 9.87 -24.87 12.43
N SER A 123 9.63 -24.29 13.60
CA SER A 123 8.63 -23.25 13.80
C SER A 123 9.18 -21.90 13.31
N PRO A 124 8.43 -21.10 12.53
CA PRO A 124 8.85 -19.74 12.19
C PRO A 124 8.69 -18.81 13.39
N ALA A 125 9.71 -17.99 13.63
CA ALA A 125 9.78 -17.00 14.71
C ALA A 125 8.68 -15.92 14.60
N PRO A 126 8.17 -15.37 15.72
CA PRO A 126 7.21 -14.26 15.68
C PRO A 126 7.92 -12.91 15.48
N LEU A 127 7.34 -12.07 14.61
CA LEU A 127 7.73 -10.66 14.43
C LEU A 127 7.41 -9.83 15.70
N PRO A 128 8.23 -8.82 16.05
CA PRO A 128 7.94 -7.94 17.17
C PRO A 128 6.82 -6.92 16.84
N PRO A 129 6.04 -6.48 17.84
CA PRO A 129 4.97 -5.51 17.63
C PRO A 129 5.51 -4.09 17.39
N ALA A 130 4.86 -3.38 16.47
CA ALA A 130 4.96 -1.93 16.33
C ALA A 130 4.40 -1.25 17.60
N ASN A 131 5.21 -0.38 18.21
CA ASN A 131 4.70 0.62 19.15
C ASN A 131 4.98 2.04 18.63
N SER A 132 3.89 2.80 18.61
CA SER A 132 3.70 4.20 18.28
C SER A 132 3.75 5.10 19.53
N GLY A 133 4.31 6.30 19.38
CA GLY A 133 4.15 7.43 20.32
C GLY A 133 5.25 7.47 21.39
N SER A 134 5.74 8.62 21.86
CA SER A 134 5.31 10.01 21.73
C SER A 134 6.36 10.83 22.49
N ASP A 135 6.97 11.85 21.88
CA ASP A 135 7.66 12.90 22.65
C ASP A 135 7.41 14.26 22.00
N GLY A 136 6.20 14.77 22.25
CA GLY A 136 5.88 16.17 22.09
C GLY A 136 6.49 16.96 23.24
N LYS A 137 7.65 17.57 23.01
CA LYS A 137 8.21 18.61 23.89
C LYS A 137 7.87 19.97 23.29
N ILE A 138 6.70 20.50 23.66
CA ILE A 138 6.36 21.91 23.45
C ILE A 138 6.69 22.61 24.77
N ASP A 139 7.86 23.22 24.84
CA ASP A 139 8.24 24.12 25.90
C ASP A 139 7.36 25.39 25.80
N LYS A 140 6.37 25.50 26.69
CA LYS A 140 5.69 26.77 27.00
C LYS A 140 6.59 27.57 27.94
N ASN A 141 7.17 28.68 27.47
CA ASN A 141 7.26 29.96 28.19
C ASN A 141 8.18 30.94 27.46
N GLY A 142 7.68 32.15 27.21
CA GLY A 142 8.43 33.25 26.61
C GLY A 142 7.58 34.51 26.56
N ASP A 143 7.21 35.00 27.75
CA ASP A 143 6.56 36.29 28.02
C ASP A 143 7.42 37.44 27.45
N GLY A 144 6.77 38.38 26.77
CA GLY A 144 7.40 39.50 26.08
C GLY A 144 6.47 40.70 25.99
N ARG A 145 5.94 41.13 27.14
CA ARG A 145 5.23 42.40 27.31
C ARG A 145 6.14 43.58 26.96
N GLY A 146 5.84 44.26 25.85
CA GLY A 146 6.28 45.63 25.56
C GLY A 146 5.08 46.58 25.63
N LYS A 147 5.09 47.48 26.61
CA LYS A 147 4.10 48.55 26.81
C LYS A 147 4.47 49.82 26.00
N GLN A 148 3.47 50.71 25.88
CA GLN A 148 3.50 52.16 25.61
C GLN A 148 3.40 52.54 24.11
N GLY A 149 2.52 53.45 23.68
CA GLY A 149 1.56 54.32 24.36
C GLY A 149 0.56 54.91 23.34
N PRO A 150 -0.42 55.72 23.78
CA PRO A 150 -1.50 56.23 22.92
C PRO A 150 -1.20 57.65 22.46
N ASP A 151 -1.34 57.95 21.16
CA ASP A 151 -1.63 59.31 20.71
C ASP A 151 -2.11 59.35 19.27
N GLY A 152 -3.05 60.25 18.99
CA GLY A 152 -3.19 60.84 17.66
C GLY A 152 -4.36 60.35 16.78
N SER A 153 -5.52 60.95 16.99
CA SER A 153 -6.25 61.72 15.98
C SER A 153 -6.67 61.07 14.65
N GLN A 154 -7.99 61.16 14.40
CA GLN A 154 -8.62 61.52 13.11
C GLN A 154 -8.43 60.55 11.95
N GLN A 155 -9.54 60.00 11.43
CA GLN A 155 -10.25 60.64 10.31
C GLN A 155 -11.55 59.88 9.96
N MET A 156 -12.57 60.67 9.63
CA MET A 156 -13.88 60.24 9.16
C MET A 156 -13.77 59.55 7.80
N GLY A 157 -14.59 58.52 7.58
CA GLY A 157 -14.73 57.88 6.28
C GLY A 157 -16.04 57.10 6.20
N ALA A 158 -17.03 57.72 5.57
CA ALA A 158 -18.33 57.13 5.24
C ALA A 158 -18.16 55.90 4.33
N GLY A 159 -18.98 54.87 4.56
CA GLY A 159 -19.02 53.67 3.73
C GLY A 159 -20.31 52.91 3.98
N THR A 160 -21.33 53.26 3.21
CA THR A 160 -22.69 52.73 3.23
C THR A 160 -22.73 51.21 3.05
N SER A 161 -23.41 50.53 3.97
CA SER A 161 -23.84 49.14 3.81
C SER A 161 -24.90 49.03 2.70
N SER A 162 -24.62 48.25 1.66
CA SER A 162 -25.62 47.68 0.75
C SER A 162 -25.17 46.24 0.49
N ALA A 163 -25.88 45.27 1.08
CA ALA A 163 -27.01 44.58 0.48
C ALA A 163 -26.56 43.66 -0.67
N GLY A 164 -26.67 42.36 -0.42
CA GLY A 164 -26.23 41.30 -1.31
C GLY A 164 -26.95 41.30 -2.65
N THR A 165 -26.29 40.68 -3.62
CA THR A 165 -26.93 40.27 -4.87
C THR A 165 -26.45 38.87 -5.22
N ALA A 166 -27.45 38.02 -5.40
CA ALA A 166 -27.35 36.63 -5.78
C ALA A 166 -26.67 36.47 -7.15
N GLY A 167 -25.92 35.38 -7.31
CA GLY A 167 -25.31 35.01 -8.58
C GLY A 167 -26.35 34.60 -9.64
N PRO A 168 -26.05 34.76 -10.93
CA PRO A 168 -26.85 34.15 -11.98
C PRO A 168 -26.46 32.68 -12.18
N ALA A 169 -27.46 31.82 -12.07
CA ALA A 169 -27.42 30.41 -12.47
C ALA A 169 -27.25 30.29 -13.98
N THR A 170 -26.22 29.55 -14.41
CA THR A 170 -26.04 29.18 -15.81
C THR A 170 -26.97 28.00 -16.15
N PRO A 171 -27.78 28.07 -17.22
CA PRO A 171 -28.66 26.98 -17.60
C PRO A 171 -27.88 25.82 -18.24
N VAL A 172 -28.14 24.61 -17.74
CA VAL A 172 -27.72 23.33 -18.34
C VAL A 172 -28.46 23.16 -19.66
N ALA A 173 -27.71 23.01 -20.76
CA ALA A 173 -28.24 22.68 -22.07
C ALA A 173 -28.48 21.16 -22.17
N ASP A 174 -29.73 20.79 -22.48
CA ASP A 174 -30.14 19.43 -22.85
C ASP A 174 -29.45 18.95 -24.15
N PRO A 175 -29.10 17.66 -24.27
CA PRO A 175 -28.67 17.07 -25.53
C PRO A 175 -29.88 16.77 -26.46
N PRO A 176 -29.79 17.03 -27.77
CA PRO A 176 -30.86 16.68 -28.70
C PRO A 176 -30.93 15.17 -28.93
N ALA A 177 -32.13 14.62 -28.70
CA ALA A 177 -32.54 13.29 -29.14
C ALA A 177 -32.85 13.26 -30.65
N ARG A 178 -32.70 12.05 -31.23
CA ARG A 178 -33.04 11.56 -32.60
C ARG A 178 -31.88 11.62 -33.61
N GLY A 179 -31.69 10.60 -34.46
CA GLY A 179 -32.70 9.68 -34.99
C GLY A 179 -32.17 8.32 -35.43
N LYS A 180 -33.12 7.38 -35.48
CA LYS A 180 -33.03 6.07 -36.11
C LYS A 180 -33.04 6.23 -37.63
N SER A 181 -32.17 5.49 -38.32
CA SER A 181 -32.32 4.99 -39.70
C SER A 181 -31.51 3.67 -39.68
N SER A 182 -32.04 2.45 -39.80
CA SER A 182 -33.00 1.83 -40.72
C SER A 182 -32.60 1.93 -42.20
N ALA A 183 -32.42 0.73 -42.79
CA ALA A 183 -32.25 0.38 -44.22
C ALA A 183 -30.93 0.85 -44.87
N ALA A 184 -30.18 0.04 -45.63
CA ALA A 184 -30.42 -1.24 -46.29
C ALA A 184 -29.08 -2.00 -46.44
#